data_AF-A0A2V5ZGG0-F1
#
_entry.id   AF-A0A2V5ZGG0-F1
#
_cell.length_a   1.000
_cell.length_b   1.000
_cell.length_c   1.000
_cell.angle_alpha   90.00
_cell.angle_beta   90.00
_cell.angle_gamma   90.00
#
_symmetry.space_group_name_H-M   'P 1'
#
loop_
_entity.id
_entity.type
_entity.pdbx_description
1 polymer ?
#
loop_
_entity_poly.entity_id
_entity_poly.type
_entity_poly.pdbx_seq_one_letter_code
_entity_poly.pdbx_strand_id
1 'polypeptide(L)'
;MKSRRIGCVKYLNARPLIHGWPGEVDFDHPSALCKRLAGGELDVALVSSLEFLRNPIYRIVDNVSISSYGSVYSVIIVHQRKISDLDEIELDPAAETSTNLLRC
;
A
#
# COMPACT_ATOMS: atom_id res chain seq x y z
N MET A 1 -2.84 29.34 -2.06
CA MET A 1 -2.71 28.04 -1.34
C MET A 1 -1.40 27.39 -1.77
N LYS A 2 -0.60 26.86 -0.85
CA LYS A 2 0.57 26.04 -1.22
C LYS A 2 0.06 24.77 -1.93
N SER A 3 0.66 24.42 -3.07
CA SER A 3 0.41 23.13 -3.71
C SER A 3 0.79 22.01 -2.74
N ARG A 4 -0.08 21.00 -2.59
CA ARG A 4 0.19 19.85 -1.72
C ARG A 4 0.99 18.82 -2.49
N ARG A 5 2.05 18.30 -1.86
CA ARG A 5 2.92 17.26 -2.42
C ARG A 5 2.30 15.90 -2.08
N ILE A 6 1.68 15.27 -3.07
CA ILE A 6 0.92 14.02 -2.90
C ILE A 6 1.71 12.86 -3.49
N GLY A 7 1.94 11.82 -2.69
CA GLY A 7 2.49 10.54 -3.13
C GLY A 7 1.42 9.47 -3.34
N CYS A 8 1.55 8.67 -4.39
CA CYS A 8 0.63 7.58 -4.66
C CYS A 8 1.35 6.34 -5.21
N VAL A 9 0.92 5.16 -4.78
CA VAL A 9 1.34 3.89 -5.40
C VAL A 9 0.73 3.73 -6.79
N LYS A 10 1.39 2.98 -7.68
CA LYS A 10 0.96 2.75 -9.07
C LYS A 10 -0.11 1.65 -9.23
N TYR A 11 -0.72 1.17 -8.15
CA TYR A 11 -1.70 0.09 -8.20
C TYR A 11 -3.08 0.58 -8.64
N LEU A 12 -3.81 -0.29 -9.35
CA LEU A 12 -5.12 0.06 -9.91
C LEU A 12 -6.13 0.50 -8.85
N ASN A 13 -6.11 -0.16 -7.69
CA ASN A 13 -6.99 0.14 -6.55
C ASN A 13 -6.73 1.51 -5.90
N ALA A 14 -5.58 2.15 -6.17
CA ALA A 14 -5.26 3.48 -5.67
C ALA A 14 -5.77 4.61 -6.59
N ARG A 15 -6.02 4.33 -7.88
CA ARG A 15 -6.44 5.35 -8.86
C ARG A 15 -7.71 6.12 -8.48
N PRO A 16 -8.76 5.50 -7.91
CA PRO A 16 -9.95 6.24 -7.51
C PRO A 16 -9.67 7.29 -6.43
N LEU A 17 -8.68 7.06 -5.55
CA LEU A 17 -8.39 7.95 -4.42
C LEU A 17 -7.70 9.26 -4.83
N ILE A 18 -7.05 9.28 -5.98
CA ILE A 18 -6.42 10.48 -6.56
C ILE A 18 -7.25 11.09 -7.70
N HIS A 19 -8.40 10.49 -8.03
CA HIS A 19 -9.22 10.95 -9.14
C HIS A 19 -9.78 12.35 -8.86
N GLY A 20 -9.69 13.24 -9.85
CA GLY A 20 -10.15 14.63 -9.72
C GLY A 20 -9.19 15.56 -8.99
N TRP A 21 -8.04 15.08 -8.52
CA TRP A 21 -6.99 15.96 -7.99
C TRP A 21 -6.40 16.81 -9.13
N PRO A 22 -6.41 18.16 -9.01
CA PRO A 22 -5.95 19.05 -10.08
C PRO A 22 -4.43 19.25 -10.13
N GLY A 23 -3.70 18.78 -9.11
CA GLY A 23 -2.25 18.92 -9.01
C GLY A 23 -1.49 17.69 -9.47
N GLU A 24 -0.16 17.79 -9.42
CA GLU A 24 0.71 16.65 -9.68
C GLU A 24 0.63 15.61 -8.55
N VAL A 25 0.85 14.35 -8.92
CA VAL A 25 0.92 13.21 -8.01
C VAL A 25 2.24 12.49 -8.29
N ASP A 26 3.06 12.36 -7.26
CA ASP A 26 4.31 11.62 -7.31
C ASP A 26 4.03 10.13 -7.19
N PHE A 27 4.27 9.40 -8.28
CA PHE A 27 4.07 7.96 -8.30
C PHE A 27 5.35 7.18 -8.04
N ASP A 28 5.37 6.39 -6.97
CA ASP A 28 6.54 5.61 -6.59
C ASP A 28 6.17 4.29 -5.89
N HIS A 29 7.17 3.47 -5.57
CA HIS A 29 7.04 2.28 -4.75
C HIS A 29 6.72 2.66 -3.29
N PRO A 30 5.97 1.81 -2.55
CA PRO A 30 5.58 2.11 -1.17
C PRO A 30 6.76 2.51 -0.28
N SER A 31 7.88 1.78 -0.33
CA SER A 31 9.06 2.04 0.50
C SER A 31 9.73 3.39 0.20
N ALA A 32 9.71 3.84 -1.06
CA ALA A 32 10.20 5.17 -1.44
C ALA A 32 9.25 6.27 -0.94
N LEU A 33 7.93 6.08 -1.09
CA LEU A 33 6.93 7.00 -0.57
C LEU A 33 7.04 7.16 0.96
N CYS A 34 7.25 6.07 1.70
CA CYS A 34 7.46 6.11 3.15
C CYS A 34 8.69 6.97 3.52
N LYS A 35 9.83 6.74 2.88
CA LYS A 35 11.07 7.51 3.12
C LYS A 35 10.87 9.01 2.86
N ARG A 36 10.22 9.34 1.74
CA ARG A 36 9.94 10.73 1.34
C ARG A 36 8.92 11.40 2.27
N LEU A 37 7.92 10.66 2.75
CA LEU A 37 6.97 11.14 3.75
C LEU A 37 7.66 11.41 5.10
N ALA A 38 8.49 10.48 5.59
CA ALA A 38 9.26 10.65 6.82
C ALA A 38 10.27 11.81 6.73
N GLY A 39 10.86 12.03 5.55
CA GLY A 39 11.77 13.14 5.27
C GLY A 39 11.09 14.49 5.05
N GLY A 40 9.75 14.55 5.06
CA GLY A 40 8.99 15.77 4.82
C GLY A 40 9.00 16.26 3.36
N GLU A 41 9.39 15.40 2.42
CA GLU A 41 9.33 15.67 0.97
C GLU A 41 7.91 15.55 0.41
N LEU A 42 7.07 14.74 1.05
CA LEU A 42 5.64 14.60 0.76
C LEU A 42 4.81 15.12 1.94
N ASP A 43 3.65 15.71 1.64
CA ASP A 43 2.70 16.16 2.67
C ASP A 43 1.70 15.04 3.02
N VAL A 44 1.37 14.20 2.05
CA VAL A 44 0.46 13.06 2.18
C VAL A 44 0.87 11.99 1.17
N ALA A 45 0.76 10.71 1.55
CA ALA A 45 1.02 9.62 0.64
C ALA A 45 0.13 8.40 0.93
N LEU A 46 -0.24 7.66 -0.12
CA LEU A 46 -0.78 6.31 0.03
C LEU A 46 0.38 5.34 0.32
N VAL A 47 0.41 4.81 1.54
CA VAL A 47 1.38 3.81 2.01
C VAL A 47 0.67 2.61 2.61
N SER A 48 1.40 1.52 2.85
CA SER A 48 0.83 0.32 3.48
C SER A 48 0.40 0.59 4.92
N SER A 49 -0.67 -0.06 5.38
CA SER A 49 -1.04 -0.10 6.80
C SER A 49 0.07 -0.69 7.68
N LEU A 50 0.90 -1.58 7.14
CA LEU A 50 2.06 -2.14 7.84
C LEU A 50 3.11 -1.09 8.17
N GLU A 51 3.29 -0.06 7.33
CA GLU A 51 4.21 1.04 7.60
C GLU A 51 3.79 1.79 8.86
N PHE A 52 2.51 2.15 8.97
CA PHE A 52 1.96 2.83 10.14
C PHE A 52 2.15 1.98 11.41
N LEU A 53 1.92 0.67 11.32
CA LEU A 53 2.10 -0.24 12.45
C LEU A 53 3.57 -0.36 12.89
N ARG A 54 4.52 -0.31 11.94
CA ARG A 54 5.97 -0.34 12.23
C ARG A 54 6.50 0.99 12.75
N ASN A 55 5.93 2.09 12.29
CA ASN A 55 6.41 3.44 12.58
C ASN A 55 5.22 4.40 12.84
N PRO A 56 4.75 4.50 14.08
CA PRO A 56 3.53 5.25 14.43
C PRO A 56 3.75 6.78 14.47
N ILE A 57 4.73 7.30 13.73
CA ILE A 57 4.96 8.75 13.56
C ILE A 57 3.96 9.39 12.59
N TYR A 58 3.30 8.57 11.77
CA TYR A 58 2.35 9.07 10.78
C TYR A 58 0.96 9.24 11.38
N ARG A 59 0.19 10.16 10.81
CA ARG A 59 -1.24 10.29 11.08
C ARG A 59 -2.01 9.70 9.91
N ILE A 60 -2.93 8.78 10.20
CA ILE A 60 -3.88 8.27 9.21
C ILE A 60 -4.93 9.34 8.93
N VAL A 61 -5.31 9.50 7.66
CA VAL A 61 -6.42 10.37 7.27
C VAL A 61 -7.74 9.64 7.56
N ASP A 62 -8.63 10.29 8.29
CA ASP A 62 -9.89 9.68 8.69
C ASP A 62 -10.79 9.35 7.48
N ASN A 63 -11.56 8.28 7.61
CA ASN A 63 -12.60 7.86 6.66
C ASN A 63 -12.12 7.51 5.24
N VAL A 64 -10.82 7.31 5.04
CA VAL A 64 -10.27 6.88 3.75
C VAL A 64 -9.27 5.73 3.93
N SER A 65 -9.48 4.66 3.19
CA SER A 65 -8.55 3.53 3.14
C SER A 65 -8.75 2.71 1.86
N ILE A 66 -7.75 1.91 1.52
CA ILE A 66 -7.92 0.76 0.62
C ILE A 66 -8.13 -0.45 1.53
N SER A 67 -9.34 -0.99 1.55
CA SER A 67 -9.72 -2.08 2.44
C SER A 67 -10.76 -2.97 1.77
N SER A 68 -10.92 -4.20 2.27
CA SER A 68 -11.96 -5.12 1.83
C SER A 68 -12.61 -5.80 3.04
N TYR A 69 -13.90 -6.09 2.93
CA TYR A 69 -14.61 -7.01 3.81
C TYR A 69 -14.87 -8.31 3.04
N GLY A 70 -14.03 -9.32 3.29
CA GLY A 70 -14.00 -10.55 2.49
C GLY A 70 -12.94 -10.52 1.39
N SER A 71 -13.21 -11.20 0.27
CA SER A 71 -12.25 -11.37 -0.83
C SER A 71 -11.84 -10.02 -1.45
N VAL A 72 -10.53 -9.80 -1.65
CA VAL A 72 -9.97 -8.56 -2.24
C VAL A 72 -9.52 -8.74 -3.70
N TYR A 73 -9.44 -9.99 -4.18
CA TYR A 73 -9.13 -10.42 -5.56
C TYR A 73 -7.79 -9.97 -6.16
N SER A 74 -7.08 -9.05 -5.50
CA SER A 74 -5.77 -8.51 -5.91
C SER A 74 -4.63 -8.93 -4.98
N VAL A 75 -4.95 -9.66 -3.91
CA VAL A 75 -4.00 -10.35 -3.03
C VAL A 75 -4.40 -11.82 -3.05
N ILE A 76 -3.58 -12.65 -3.69
CA ILE A 76 -3.90 -14.04 -4.00
C ILE A 76 -2.68 -14.94 -3.78
N ILE A 77 -2.94 -16.18 -3.39
CA ILE A 77 -1.96 -17.27 -3.45
C ILE A 77 -2.31 -18.07 -4.70
N VAL A 78 -1.38 -18.13 -5.65
CA VAL A 78 -1.55 -18.92 -6.87
C VAL A 78 -0.94 -20.29 -6.62
N HIS A 79 -1.72 -21.36 -6.79
CA HIS A 79 -1.28 -22.73 -6.52
C HIS A 79 -1.88 -23.73 -7.50
N GLN A 80 -1.19 -24.85 -7.75
CA GLN A 80 -1.64 -25.93 -8.65
C GLN A 80 -2.24 -27.14 -7.92
N ARG A 81 -1.84 -27.37 -6.65
CA ARG A 81 -2.35 -28.45 -5.77
C ARG A 81 -3.23 -27.85 -4.68
N LYS A 82 -3.83 -28.66 -3.81
CA LYS A 82 -4.56 -28.10 -2.66
C LYS A 82 -3.59 -27.32 -1.78
N ILE A 83 -4.05 -26.20 -1.21
CA ILE A 83 -3.23 -25.34 -0.36
C ILE A 83 -2.69 -26.09 0.89
N SER A 84 -3.45 -27.09 1.37
CA SER A 84 -3.07 -27.97 2.49
C SER A 84 -1.85 -28.85 2.22
N ASP A 85 -1.50 -29.05 0.94
CA ASP A 85 -0.46 -29.98 0.49
C ASP A 85 0.82 -29.22 0.09
N LEU A 86 0.90 -27.93 0.42
CA LEU A 86 2.04 -27.06 0.11
C LEU A 86 3.00 -27.05 1.30
N ASP A 87 4.26 -27.39 1.05
CA ASP A 87 5.34 -27.30 2.03
C ASP A 87 6.00 -25.90 2.02
N GLU A 88 6.01 -25.24 0.86
CA GLU A 88 6.69 -23.96 0.63
C GLU A 88 5.83 -23.04 -0.26
N ILE A 89 5.90 -21.73 0.00
CA ILE A 89 5.28 -20.67 -0.81
C ILE A 89 6.35 -19.64 -1.16
N GLU A 90 6.62 -19.50 -2.46
CA GLU A 90 7.49 -18.44 -2.97
C GLU A 90 6.81 -17.08 -2.87
N LEU A 91 7.57 -16.08 -2.44
CA LEU A 91 7.06 -14.73 -2.17
C LEU A 91 7.51 -13.76 -3.24
N ASP A 92 6.60 -12.90 -3.69
CA ASP A 92 6.95 -11.74 -4.51
C ASP A 92 7.71 -10.71 -3.64
N PRO A 93 8.98 -10.37 -3.96
CA PRO A 93 9.77 -9.39 -3.21
C PRO A 93 9.10 -8.01 -3.13
N ALA A 94 8.23 -7.65 -4.07
CA ALA A 94 7.52 -6.38 -4.07
C ALA A 94 6.31 -6.34 -3.12
N ALA A 95 5.92 -7.49 -2.55
CA ALA A 95 4.63 -7.68 -1.91
C ALA A 95 4.72 -7.73 -0.36
N GLU A 96 5.33 -6.72 0.26
CA GLU A 96 5.61 -6.72 1.71
C GLU A 96 4.36 -6.93 2.59
N THR A 97 3.23 -6.31 2.25
CA THR A 97 2.03 -6.36 3.11
C THR A 97 1.36 -7.73 3.07
N SER A 98 1.19 -8.31 1.88
CA SER A 98 0.58 -9.63 1.72
C SER A 98 1.49 -10.75 2.23
N THR A 99 2.81 -10.60 2.13
CA THR A 99 3.75 -11.53 2.77
C THR A 99 3.59 -11.55 4.29
N ASN A 100 3.37 -10.39 4.91
CA ASN A 100 3.12 -10.34 6.36
C ASN A 100 1.74 -10.91 6.71
N LEU A 101 0.72 -10.65 5.90
CA LEU A 101 -0.61 -11.23 6.07
C LEU A 101 -0.59 -12.77 6.02
N LEU A 102 0.20 -13.36 5.14
CA LEU A 102 0.37 -14.82 5.05
C LEU A 102 0.95 -15.45 6.33
N ARG A 103 1.64 -14.66 7.15
CA ARG A 103 2.32 -15.12 8.37
C ARG A 103 1.52 -14.88 9.65
N CYS A 104 0.37 -14.23 9.55
CA CYS A 104 -0.55 -14.01 10.68
C CYS A 104 -1.42 -15.24 10.93
#